data_AF-A0A838KTP9-F1
#
_entry.id   AF-A0A838KTP9-F1
#
_cell.length_a   1.000
_cell.length_b   1.000
_cell.length_c   1.000
_cell.angle_alpha   90.00
_cell.angle_beta   90.00
_cell.angle_gamma   90.00
#
_symmetry.space_group_name_H-M   'P 1'
#
loop_
_entity.id
_entity.type
_entity.pdbx_description
1 polymer ?
#
loop_
_entity_poly.entity_id
_entity_poly.type
_entity_poly.pdbx_seq_one_letter_code
_entity_poly.pdbx_strand_id
1 'polypeptide(L)'
;MTTVVETERPQKTAAKKSTGPKKKSSAAKKSAGTKKSAGSRRSAAAKKAASAEAAPEQKAERRMHAEDETEESAVLSASTALATPLDLLLANASTGPIRRFIPGMSGVKFTAGLVGHPRVVAKRTAGLANELTRVGLGRSRLAPGANDHRFSEEAWAKNPVFKRTLQSYLAVGEAARGLVDDAGLDWGDDQRMRFIVDNLVEAAAPSNNPFLNPKVIKRTIDTGGGNLVEGGRRFVKDFATAPRVPSMVEADAFEVGRDIAVTPGAVVLRTDVFELIQYTPQTPKVRSVPMLIVPPTINKYYVIDLAEQRSLVEYLVQSGQQVFCISWRNPDVRHADWGLDTYGQAILEAMKACEDITGQDKTAIFGICSGGTIASMVMAHLAEFGEQDR
;
A
#
# COMPACT_ATOMS: atom_id res chain seq x y z
N MET A 1 10.45 -32.71 22.43
CA MET A 1 11.61 -33.44 22.99
C MET A 1 12.82 -32.56 22.78
N THR A 2 13.65 -32.42 23.81
CA THR A 2 14.61 -31.31 23.94
C THR A 2 16.01 -31.89 24.10
N THR A 3 16.97 -31.37 23.34
CA THR A 3 18.39 -31.69 23.54
C THR A 3 19.14 -30.40 23.86
N VAL A 4 19.67 -30.34 25.08
CA VAL A 4 20.39 -29.20 25.63
C VAL A 4 21.88 -29.35 25.32
N VAL A 5 22.55 -28.25 24.99
CA VAL A 5 24.00 -28.13 25.20
C VAL A 5 24.25 -26.80 25.92
N GLU A 6 24.84 -26.90 27.10
CA GLU A 6 25.08 -25.82 28.05
C GLU A 6 26.59 -25.77 28.33
N THR A 7 27.21 -24.59 28.23
CA THR A 7 28.59 -24.34 28.68
C THR A 7 28.72 -22.92 29.25
N GLU A 8 29.61 -22.77 30.23
CA GLU A 8 29.46 -21.80 31.32
C GLU A 8 30.08 -20.41 31.09
N ARG A 9 29.65 -19.44 31.91
CA ARG A 9 30.35 -18.16 32.16
C ARG A 9 31.23 -18.26 33.42
N PRO A 10 32.33 -17.49 33.51
CA PRO A 10 32.86 -17.03 34.79
C PRO A 10 32.39 -15.60 35.15
N GLN A 11 32.13 -15.35 36.45
CA GLN A 11 31.86 -14.02 37.03
C GLN A 11 33.09 -13.45 37.76
N LYS A 12 33.15 -12.11 37.85
CA LYS A 12 33.65 -11.21 38.95
C LYS A 12 34.21 -9.90 38.33
N THR A 13 34.20 -8.72 38.94
CA THR A 13 33.94 -8.29 40.33
C THR A 13 33.44 -6.82 40.36
N ALA A 14 32.90 -6.35 41.49
CA ALA A 14 32.41 -4.97 41.67
C ALA A 14 33.42 -4.03 42.36
N ALA A 15 33.31 -2.71 42.13
CA ALA A 15 33.91 -1.64 42.95
C ALA A 15 33.00 -0.38 42.98
N LYS A 16 33.13 0.47 44.01
CA LYS A 16 32.13 1.48 44.45
C LYS A 16 32.82 2.72 45.08
N LYS A 17 32.11 3.87 45.17
CA LYS A 17 32.48 5.20 45.79
C LYS A 17 33.25 6.17 44.84
N SER A 18 32.99 7.48 44.64
CA SER A 18 32.40 8.66 45.36
C SER A 18 33.47 9.60 45.96
N THR A 19 33.43 10.95 45.89
CA THR A 19 32.32 11.95 45.87
C THR A 19 32.59 13.15 44.92
N GLY A 20 31.68 14.12 44.66
CA GLY A 20 31.30 15.24 45.56
C GLY A 20 31.23 16.61 44.80
N PRO A 21 30.62 17.70 45.34
CA PRO A 21 29.83 18.64 44.50
C PRO A 21 30.03 20.18 44.71
N LYS A 22 29.16 20.99 44.03
CA LYS A 22 28.82 22.46 44.17
C LYS A 22 29.40 23.36 43.06
N LYS A 23 28.80 24.49 42.62
CA LYS A 23 27.78 25.44 43.18
C LYS A 23 27.08 26.16 41.99
N LYS A 24 25.73 26.32 41.93
CA LYS A 24 24.94 27.55 42.25
C LYS A 24 25.68 28.91 42.07
N SER A 25 25.15 30.03 41.57
CA SER A 25 23.90 30.46 40.89
C SER A 25 23.85 32.02 40.95
N SER A 26 22.94 32.66 40.18
CA SER A 26 22.30 33.99 40.41
C SER A 26 22.98 35.33 39.99
N ALA A 27 22.42 35.91 38.91
CA ALA A 27 21.65 37.17 38.89
C ALA A 27 22.26 38.55 39.30
N ALA A 28 22.47 39.37 38.26
CA ALA A 28 21.77 40.64 37.99
C ALA A 28 22.14 42.02 38.65
N LYS A 29 21.87 43.06 37.83
CA LYS A 29 21.64 44.51 38.07
C LYS A 29 22.81 45.53 38.06
N LYS A 30 22.89 46.23 36.91
CA LYS A 30 22.72 47.70 36.69
C LYS A 30 23.42 48.73 37.62
N SER A 31 24.18 49.63 36.99
CA SER A 31 24.21 51.08 37.25
C SER A 31 24.38 51.81 35.89
N ALA A 32 23.51 52.77 35.55
CA ALA A 32 23.73 54.23 35.58
C ALA A 32 24.77 54.75 34.55
N GLY A 33 24.56 55.85 33.81
CA GLY A 33 23.70 56.99 34.15
C GLY A 33 23.32 57.93 33.00
N THR A 34 23.07 59.18 33.40
CA THR A 34 22.08 60.10 32.79
C THR A 34 22.74 61.25 32.03
N LYS A 35 22.09 61.76 30.96
CA LYS A 35 21.93 63.22 30.73
C LYS A 35 20.91 63.56 29.62
N LYS A 36 20.15 64.65 29.83
CA LYS A 36 19.18 65.27 28.90
C LYS A 36 19.70 66.64 28.46
N SER A 37 19.49 66.98 27.18
CA SER A 37 19.10 68.32 26.66
C SER A 37 18.93 68.19 25.13
N ALA A 38 17.75 68.41 24.53
CA ALA A 38 17.27 69.74 24.12
C ALA A 38 18.37 70.55 23.37
N GLY A 39 18.29 70.78 22.06
CA GLY A 39 17.27 70.41 21.07
C GLY A 39 17.70 70.79 19.65
N SER A 40 16.80 71.47 18.92
CA SER A 40 16.97 72.02 17.55
C SER A 40 16.42 71.17 16.39
N ARG A 41 15.55 71.84 15.61
CA ARG A 41 14.89 71.34 14.41
C ARG A 41 15.88 71.33 13.24
N ARG A 42 16.37 70.16 12.79
CA ARG A 42 16.92 69.92 11.42
C ARG A 42 17.33 68.45 11.19
N SER A 43 16.38 67.57 10.86
CA SER A 43 16.67 66.32 10.12
C SER A 43 15.44 65.60 9.52
N ALA A 44 14.23 66.17 9.59
CA ALA A 44 13.01 65.57 9.02
C ALA A 44 13.05 65.35 7.49
N ALA A 45 14.01 65.96 6.78
CA ALA A 45 14.28 65.72 5.36
C ALA A 45 15.18 64.49 5.09
N ALA A 46 15.94 63.99 6.06
CA ALA A 46 16.86 62.86 5.86
C ALA A 46 16.21 61.48 6.08
N LYS A 47 15.08 61.42 6.81
CA LYS A 47 14.37 60.15 7.07
C LYS A 47 13.37 59.71 5.99
N LYS A 48 13.17 60.53 4.94
CA LYS A 48 12.24 60.23 3.84
C LYS A 48 12.90 59.65 2.58
N ALA A 49 14.24 59.63 2.53
CA ALA A 49 15.02 59.01 1.46
C ALA A 49 15.37 57.53 1.75
N ALA A 50 15.49 57.15 3.03
CA ALA A 50 15.86 55.79 3.45
C ALA A 50 14.66 54.84 3.67
N SER A 51 13.43 55.23 3.30
CA SER A 51 12.21 54.43 3.47
C SER A 51 11.47 54.14 2.17
N ALA A 52 12.09 54.40 1.02
CA ALA A 52 11.52 54.19 -0.32
C ALA A 52 12.18 53.03 -1.08
N GLU A 53 13.38 52.60 -0.65
CA GLU A 53 14.23 51.68 -1.41
C GLU A 53 14.19 50.23 -0.90
N ALA A 54 13.70 49.98 0.32
CA ALA A 54 13.49 48.63 0.88
C ALA A 54 12.12 48.00 0.55
N ALA A 55 11.26 48.73 -0.19
CA ALA A 55 9.91 48.30 -0.56
C ALA A 55 9.81 47.31 -1.74
N PRO A 56 10.73 47.27 -2.73
CA PRO A 56 10.66 46.29 -3.81
C PRO A 56 11.01 44.88 -3.34
N GLU A 57 12.11 44.72 -2.59
CA GLU A 57 12.62 43.41 -2.16
C GLU A 57 11.63 42.69 -1.24
N GLN A 58 11.15 43.34 -0.17
CA GLN A 58 10.14 42.72 0.71
C GLN A 58 8.81 42.40 0.00
N LYS A 59 8.51 43.07 -1.12
CA LYS A 59 7.33 42.77 -1.95
C LYS A 59 7.61 41.66 -2.95
N ALA A 60 8.85 41.51 -3.41
CA ALA A 60 9.31 40.39 -4.21
C ALA A 60 9.40 39.12 -3.35
N GLU A 61 10.04 39.16 -2.17
CA GLU A 61 10.10 38.05 -1.21
C GLU A 61 8.71 37.57 -0.80
N ARG A 62 7.79 38.47 -0.44
CA ARG A 62 6.39 38.10 -0.12
C ARG A 62 5.63 37.52 -1.31
N ARG A 63 6.03 37.87 -2.53
CA ARG A 63 5.39 37.38 -3.75
C ARG A 63 5.96 36.04 -4.16
N MET A 64 7.28 35.86 -4.06
CA MET A 64 7.94 34.56 -4.18
C MET A 64 7.44 33.59 -3.11
N HIS A 65 7.37 33.97 -1.84
CA HIS A 65 6.78 33.12 -0.80
C HIS A 65 5.30 32.79 -1.05
N ALA A 66 4.50 33.73 -1.58
CA ALA A 66 3.12 33.44 -1.93
C ALA A 66 3.00 32.55 -3.19
N GLU A 67 3.91 32.69 -4.16
CA GLU A 67 3.99 31.85 -5.36
C GLU A 67 4.46 30.43 -4.97
N ASP A 68 5.48 30.31 -4.11
CA ASP A 68 6.01 29.08 -3.51
C ASP A 68 4.96 28.37 -2.63
N GLU A 69 4.25 29.08 -1.74
CA GLU A 69 3.09 28.55 -0.99
C GLU A 69 1.96 28.07 -1.92
N THR A 70 1.74 28.72 -3.07
CA THR A 70 0.74 28.25 -4.05
C THR A 70 1.22 27.06 -4.88
N GLU A 71 2.51 26.95 -5.20
CA GLU A 71 3.08 25.79 -5.89
C GLU A 71 3.16 24.60 -4.94
N GLU A 72 3.62 24.77 -3.69
CA GLU A 72 3.60 23.74 -2.65
C GLU A 72 2.16 23.28 -2.38
N SER A 73 1.19 24.20 -2.25
CA SER A 73 -0.24 23.87 -2.12
C SER A 73 -0.81 23.14 -3.34
N ALA A 74 -0.40 23.50 -4.56
CA ALA A 74 -0.81 22.82 -5.79
C ALA A 74 -0.21 21.41 -5.89
N VAL A 75 1.07 21.25 -5.51
CA VAL A 75 1.76 19.95 -5.47
C VAL A 75 1.19 19.07 -4.37
N LEU A 76 0.91 19.61 -3.17
CA LEU A 76 0.21 18.91 -2.09
C LEU A 76 -1.21 18.52 -2.50
N SER A 77 -1.94 19.38 -3.20
CA SER A 77 -3.28 19.09 -3.73
C SER A 77 -3.25 17.98 -4.80
N ALA A 78 -2.32 18.06 -5.75
CA ALA A 78 -2.12 17.03 -6.77
C ALA A 78 -1.64 15.69 -6.18
N SER A 79 -0.75 15.73 -5.19
CA SER A 79 -0.29 14.57 -4.44
C SER A 79 -1.42 13.93 -3.63
N THR A 80 -2.21 14.74 -2.91
CA THR A 80 -3.41 14.29 -2.16
C THR A 80 -4.46 13.70 -3.10
N ALA A 81 -4.63 14.26 -4.29
CA ALA A 81 -5.45 13.66 -5.32
C ALA A 81 -4.89 12.28 -5.70
N LEU A 82 -3.66 12.20 -6.22
CA LEU A 82 -3.03 10.93 -6.62
C LEU A 82 -2.99 9.87 -5.50
N ALA A 83 -2.88 10.28 -4.24
CA ALA A 83 -2.94 9.41 -3.06
C ALA A 83 -4.37 8.97 -2.69
N THR A 84 -5.42 9.70 -3.07
CA THR A 84 -6.81 9.44 -2.66
C THR A 84 -7.27 7.98 -2.88
N PRO A 85 -6.98 7.29 -4.01
CA PRO A 85 -7.33 5.88 -4.18
C PRO A 85 -6.60 4.95 -3.20
N LEU A 86 -5.34 5.25 -2.85
CA LEU A 86 -4.57 4.54 -1.83
C LEU A 86 -5.07 4.84 -0.42
N ASP A 87 -5.43 6.08 -0.09
CA ASP A 87 -6.01 6.45 1.20
C ASP A 87 -7.38 5.77 1.43
N LEU A 88 -8.20 5.67 0.38
CA LEU A 88 -9.46 4.92 0.41
C LEU A 88 -9.25 3.41 0.61
N LEU A 89 -8.10 2.88 0.20
CA LEU A 89 -7.71 1.47 0.35
C LEU A 89 -7.02 1.16 1.67
N LEU A 90 -6.17 2.06 2.17
CA LEU A 90 -5.26 1.84 3.31
C LEU A 90 -5.72 2.59 4.56
N ALA A 91 -5.88 3.92 4.49
CA ALA A 91 -6.30 4.71 5.64
C ALA A 91 -7.73 4.33 6.08
N ASN A 92 -8.67 4.22 5.14
CA ASN A 92 -10.04 3.82 5.44
C ASN A 92 -10.20 2.34 5.83
N ALA A 93 -9.25 1.45 5.50
CA ALA A 93 -9.30 0.06 5.97
C ALA A 93 -9.22 -0.04 7.50
N SER A 94 -8.55 0.91 8.17
CA SER A 94 -8.53 1.01 9.64
C SER A 94 -9.90 1.34 10.25
N THR A 95 -10.83 1.90 9.47
CA THR A 95 -12.09 2.48 9.98
C THR A 95 -13.30 1.52 9.96
N GLY A 96 -13.07 0.27 9.54
CA GLY A 96 -14.05 -0.81 9.54
C GLY A 96 -14.79 -1.00 8.19
N PRO A 97 -15.19 -2.25 7.84
CA PRO A 97 -15.61 -2.61 6.49
C PRO A 97 -16.88 -1.90 6.01
N ILE A 98 -17.83 -1.61 6.91
CA ILE A 98 -19.10 -0.94 6.57
C ILE A 98 -18.87 0.54 6.25
N ARG A 99 -17.97 1.22 6.98
CA ARG A 99 -17.76 2.66 6.86
C ARG A 99 -17.20 3.06 5.48
N ARG A 100 -16.44 2.16 4.84
CA ARG A 100 -15.93 2.27 3.47
C ARG A 100 -17.02 2.46 2.41
N PHE A 101 -18.25 2.00 2.67
CA PHE A 101 -19.38 2.13 1.74
C PHE A 101 -20.26 3.36 1.99
N ILE A 102 -19.93 4.20 2.98
CA ILE A 102 -20.67 5.43 3.26
C ILE A 102 -20.08 6.54 2.38
N PRO A 103 -20.80 7.04 1.34
CA PRO A 103 -20.21 7.91 0.32
C PRO A 103 -19.99 9.36 0.78
N GLY A 104 -20.42 9.72 2.00
CA GLY A 104 -20.21 11.05 2.59
C GLY A 104 -20.65 12.20 1.68
N MET A 105 -19.82 13.25 1.61
CA MET A 105 -20.05 14.40 0.72
C MET A 105 -19.98 14.04 -0.77
N SER A 106 -19.19 13.03 -1.15
CA SER A 106 -19.10 12.53 -2.53
C SER A 106 -20.47 12.01 -3.00
N GLY A 107 -21.21 11.32 -2.12
CA GLY A 107 -22.57 10.86 -2.39
C GLY A 107 -23.58 12.02 -2.53
N VAL A 108 -23.46 13.07 -1.72
CA VAL A 108 -24.30 14.28 -1.85
C VAL A 108 -24.02 14.95 -3.20
N LYS A 109 -22.75 15.21 -3.55
CA LYS A 109 -22.36 15.75 -4.85
C LYS A 109 -22.84 14.88 -6.02
N PHE A 110 -22.74 13.56 -5.92
CA PHE A 110 -23.23 12.62 -6.94
C PHE A 110 -24.74 12.76 -7.16
N THR A 111 -25.53 12.73 -6.10
CA THR A 111 -27.00 12.90 -6.22
C THR A 111 -27.37 14.29 -6.77
N ALA A 112 -26.68 15.35 -6.35
CA ALA A 112 -26.86 16.69 -6.90
C ALA A 112 -26.49 16.78 -8.40
N GLY A 113 -25.39 16.14 -8.81
CA GLY A 113 -24.93 16.05 -10.19
C GLY A 113 -25.96 15.35 -11.09
N LEU A 114 -26.52 14.22 -10.65
CA LEU A 114 -27.59 13.53 -11.37
C LEU A 114 -28.88 14.35 -11.46
N VAL A 115 -29.29 15.02 -10.38
CA VAL A 115 -30.46 15.92 -10.35
C VAL A 115 -30.26 17.14 -11.26
N GLY A 116 -29.03 17.63 -11.42
CA GLY A 116 -28.67 18.68 -12.38
C GLY A 116 -28.74 18.23 -13.85
N HIS A 117 -28.65 16.93 -14.13
CA HIS A 117 -28.59 16.37 -15.49
C HIS A 117 -29.75 15.39 -15.81
N PRO A 118 -31.04 15.76 -15.58
CA PRO A 118 -32.15 14.81 -15.64
C PRO A 118 -32.38 14.22 -17.04
N ARG A 119 -32.02 14.95 -18.10
CA ARG A 119 -32.09 14.46 -19.49
C ARG A 119 -31.08 13.33 -19.74
N VAL A 120 -29.91 13.39 -19.10
CA VAL A 120 -28.84 12.39 -19.26
C VAL A 120 -29.23 11.11 -18.51
N VAL A 121 -29.71 11.26 -17.26
CA VAL A 121 -30.27 10.16 -16.47
C VAL A 121 -31.44 9.48 -17.20
N ALA A 122 -32.38 10.25 -17.76
CA ALA A 122 -33.48 9.70 -18.56
C ALA A 122 -32.99 8.94 -19.81
N LYS A 123 -31.99 9.47 -20.52
CA LYS A 123 -31.36 8.80 -21.67
C LYS A 123 -30.69 7.48 -21.26
N ARG A 124 -29.98 7.45 -20.12
CA ARG A 124 -29.34 6.22 -19.63
C ARG A 124 -30.36 5.17 -19.19
N THR A 125 -31.40 5.57 -18.48
CA THR A 125 -32.52 4.69 -18.09
C THR A 125 -33.25 4.11 -19.31
N ALA A 126 -33.52 4.93 -20.34
CA ALA A 126 -34.10 4.46 -21.59
C ALA A 126 -33.17 3.51 -22.36
N GLY A 127 -31.86 3.78 -22.37
CA GLY A 127 -30.83 2.91 -22.92
C GLY A 127 -30.81 1.54 -22.24
N LEU A 128 -30.80 1.50 -20.91
CA LEU A 128 -30.88 0.28 -20.10
C LEU A 128 -32.17 -0.50 -20.37
N ALA A 129 -33.33 0.17 -20.41
CA ALA A 129 -34.61 -0.49 -20.69
C ALA A 129 -34.65 -1.14 -22.09
N ASN A 130 -34.12 -0.46 -23.10
CA ASN A 130 -33.97 -0.99 -24.46
C ASN A 130 -32.99 -2.18 -24.51
N GLU A 131 -31.87 -2.11 -23.79
CA GLU A 131 -30.91 -3.23 -23.78
C GLU A 131 -31.46 -4.44 -23.01
N LEU A 132 -32.10 -4.25 -21.85
CA LEU A 132 -32.81 -5.33 -21.13
C LEU A 132 -33.92 -5.97 -22.00
N THR A 133 -34.61 -5.17 -22.82
CA THR A 133 -35.58 -5.69 -23.81
C THR A 133 -34.88 -6.58 -24.85
N ARG A 134 -33.72 -6.15 -25.38
CA ARG A 134 -32.91 -6.98 -26.30
C ARG A 134 -32.38 -8.24 -25.64
N VAL A 135 -32.01 -8.19 -24.36
CA VAL A 135 -31.62 -9.37 -23.58
C VAL A 135 -32.78 -10.36 -23.46
N GLY A 136 -33.97 -9.90 -23.04
CA GLY A 136 -35.18 -10.73 -23.00
C GLY A 136 -35.48 -11.40 -24.35
N LEU A 137 -35.41 -10.63 -25.44
CA LEU A 137 -35.58 -11.12 -26.81
C LEU A 137 -34.42 -12.00 -27.33
N GLY A 138 -33.34 -12.19 -26.57
CA GLY A 138 -32.16 -12.97 -26.98
C GLY A 138 -31.33 -12.33 -28.09
N ARG A 139 -31.49 -11.02 -28.31
CA ARG A 139 -30.85 -10.23 -29.37
C ARG A 139 -29.64 -9.41 -28.89
N SER A 140 -29.44 -9.30 -27.58
CA SER A 140 -28.28 -8.59 -27.02
C SER A 140 -26.97 -9.27 -27.42
N ARG A 141 -25.97 -8.44 -27.72
CA ARG A 141 -24.60 -8.87 -28.05
C ARG A 141 -23.62 -8.60 -26.90
N LEU A 142 -24.10 -8.17 -25.74
CA LEU A 142 -23.24 -7.99 -24.56
C LEU A 142 -22.55 -9.30 -24.21
N ALA A 143 -21.27 -9.19 -23.86
CA ALA A 143 -20.38 -10.27 -23.51
C ALA A 143 -19.46 -9.79 -22.37
N PRO A 144 -19.00 -10.68 -21.48
CA PRO A 144 -18.02 -10.32 -20.45
C PRO A 144 -16.69 -9.93 -21.09
N GLY A 145 -15.85 -9.19 -20.35
CA GLY A 145 -14.49 -8.87 -20.79
C GLY A 145 -13.66 -10.14 -20.98
N ALA A 146 -12.69 -10.12 -21.92
CA ALA A 146 -11.91 -11.30 -22.29
C ALA A 146 -11.17 -11.98 -21.11
N ASN A 147 -10.85 -11.22 -20.06
CA ASN A 147 -10.15 -11.68 -18.86
C ASN A 147 -11.08 -11.92 -17.65
N ASP A 148 -12.41 -11.84 -17.81
CA ASP A 148 -13.35 -12.07 -16.71
C ASP A 148 -13.62 -13.58 -16.52
N HIS A 149 -12.71 -14.23 -15.80
CA HIS A 149 -12.75 -15.67 -15.53
C HIS A 149 -14.00 -16.14 -14.76
N ARG A 150 -14.80 -15.24 -14.16
CA ARG A 150 -16.05 -15.62 -13.45
C ARG A 150 -17.10 -16.20 -14.39
N PHE A 151 -17.06 -15.80 -15.66
CA PHE A 151 -17.99 -16.22 -16.70
C PHE A 151 -17.40 -17.24 -17.69
N SER A 152 -16.32 -17.92 -17.28
CA SER A 152 -15.60 -18.93 -18.09
C SER A 152 -16.36 -20.23 -18.37
N GLU A 153 -17.35 -20.59 -17.55
CA GLU A 153 -18.17 -21.80 -17.74
C GLU A 153 -19.02 -21.70 -19.02
N GLU A 154 -18.97 -22.71 -19.89
CA GLU A 154 -19.68 -22.70 -21.19
C GLU A 154 -21.19 -22.43 -21.10
N ALA A 155 -21.80 -22.77 -19.95
CA ALA A 155 -23.21 -22.54 -19.69
C ALA A 155 -23.61 -21.07 -19.82
N TRP A 156 -22.72 -20.13 -19.47
CA TRP A 156 -22.95 -18.68 -19.65
C TRP A 156 -23.12 -18.27 -21.11
N ALA A 157 -22.48 -18.99 -22.04
CA ALA A 157 -22.57 -18.72 -23.48
C ALA A 157 -23.67 -19.55 -24.18
N LYS A 158 -23.85 -20.81 -23.77
CA LYS A 158 -24.70 -21.80 -24.45
C LYS A 158 -26.13 -21.88 -23.92
N ASN A 159 -26.36 -21.64 -22.63
CA ASN A 159 -27.71 -21.74 -22.04
C ASN A 159 -28.46 -20.39 -22.12
N PRO A 160 -29.67 -20.32 -22.71
CA PRO A 160 -30.41 -19.07 -22.84
C PRO A 160 -30.75 -18.35 -21.51
N VAL A 161 -30.93 -19.08 -20.41
CA VAL A 161 -31.24 -18.50 -19.10
C VAL A 161 -29.99 -17.84 -18.52
N PHE A 162 -28.89 -18.59 -18.37
CA PHE A 162 -27.63 -18.05 -17.85
C PHE A 162 -27.08 -16.91 -18.72
N LYS A 163 -27.17 -17.04 -20.05
CA LYS A 163 -26.77 -15.97 -20.98
C LYS A 163 -27.56 -14.69 -20.78
N ARG A 164 -28.90 -14.78 -20.63
CA ARG A 164 -29.73 -13.61 -20.34
C ARG A 164 -29.42 -13.01 -18.98
N THR A 165 -29.24 -13.83 -17.94
CA THR A 165 -28.86 -13.36 -16.60
C THR A 165 -27.54 -12.60 -16.62
N LEU A 166 -26.52 -13.11 -17.33
CA LEU A 166 -25.24 -12.45 -17.54
C LEU A 166 -25.40 -11.14 -18.31
N GLN A 167 -26.11 -11.13 -19.44
CA GLN A 167 -26.29 -9.91 -20.24
C GLN A 167 -27.10 -8.83 -19.51
N SER A 168 -28.10 -9.21 -18.71
CA SER A 168 -28.81 -8.26 -17.83
C SER A 168 -27.89 -7.68 -16.76
N TYR A 169 -27.03 -8.50 -16.14
CA TYR A 169 -26.01 -8.03 -15.20
C TYR A 169 -25.06 -7.02 -15.84
N LEU A 170 -24.53 -7.34 -17.03
CA LEU A 170 -23.63 -6.45 -17.77
C LEU A 170 -24.31 -5.12 -18.13
N ALA A 171 -25.55 -5.16 -18.63
CA ALA A 171 -26.31 -3.95 -18.97
C ALA A 171 -26.56 -3.05 -17.75
N VAL A 172 -26.92 -3.64 -16.60
CA VAL A 172 -27.11 -2.90 -15.34
C VAL A 172 -25.79 -2.33 -14.83
N GLY A 173 -24.69 -3.08 -14.91
CA GLY A 173 -23.35 -2.61 -14.51
C GLY A 173 -22.84 -1.46 -15.38
N GLU A 174 -23.01 -1.54 -16.71
CA GLU A 174 -22.69 -0.45 -17.64
C GLU A 174 -23.54 0.80 -17.39
N ALA A 175 -24.84 0.62 -17.13
CA ALA A 175 -25.73 1.73 -16.79
C ALA A 175 -25.35 2.38 -15.45
N ALA A 176 -25.01 1.59 -14.43
CA ALA A 176 -24.61 2.11 -13.11
C ALA A 176 -23.28 2.88 -13.17
N ARG A 177 -22.27 2.36 -13.88
CA ARG A 177 -21.00 3.06 -14.13
C ARG A 177 -21.21 4.35 -14.93
N GLY A 178 -22.02 4.29 -15.98
CA GLY A 178 -22.38 5.45 -16.79
C GLY A 178 -23.06 6.56 -16.00
N LEU A 179 -23.80 6.25 -14.92
CA LEU A 179 -24.34 7.29 -14.03
C LEU A 179 -23.24 8.02 -13.24
N VAL A 180 -22.12 7.38 -12.91
CA VAL A 180 -20.96 8.04 -12.29
C VAL A 180 -20.33 9.00 -13.29
N ASP A 181 -20.11 8.54 -14.53
CA ASP A 181 -19.59 9.38 -15.63
C ASP A 181 -20.51 10.59 -15.89
N ASP A 182 -21.82 10.36 -15.94
CA ASP A 182 -22.86 11.37 -16.24
C ASP A 182 -23.10 12.37 -15.07
N ALA A 183 -22.53 12.14 -13.87
CA ALA A 183 -22.73 12.99 -12.70
C ALA A 183 -21.84 14.25 -12.66
N GLY A 184 -20.78 14.32 -13.49
CA GLY A 184 -19.91 15.50 -13.59
C GLY A 184 -19.12 15.81 -12.32
N LEU A 185 -18.65 14.77 -11.63
CA LEU A 185 -17.87 14.89 -10.39
C LEU A 185 -16.45 15.41 -10.64
N ASP A 186 -15.85 16.01 -9.60
CA ASP A 186 -14.40 16.18 -9.56
C ASP A 186 -13.70 14.81 -9.48
N TRP A 187 -12.42 14.74 -9.85
CA TRP A 187 -11.69 13.48 -9.96
C TRP A 187 -11.67 12.68 -8.64
N GLY A 188 -11.58 13.36 -7.49
CA GLY A 188 -11.53 12.71 -6.18
C GLY A 188 -12.86 12.05 -5.81
N ASP A 189 -13.97 12.74 -6.07
CA ASP A 189 -15.31 12.21 -5.83
C ASP A 189 -15.75 11.20 -6.90
N ASP A 190 -15.30 11.32 -8.15
CA ASP A 190 -15.45 10.29 -9.18
C ASP A 190 -14.84 8.97 -8.70
N GLN A 191 -13.57 8.97 -8.31
CA GLN A 191 -12.88 7.74 -7.89
C GLN A 191 -13.55 7.10 -6.66
N ARG A 192 -14.07 7.92 -5.72
CA ARG A 192 -14.85 7.45 -4.57
C ARG A 192 -16.16 6.80 -4.98
N MET A 193 -16.94 7.45 -5.83
CA MET A 193 -18.25 6.95 -6.24
C MET A 193 -18.13 5.76 -7.19
N ARG A 194 -17.17 5.79 -8.12
CA ARG A 194 -16.81 4.68 -9.01
C ARG A 194 -16.41 3.46 -8.20
N PHE A 195 -15.52 3.61 -7.21
CA PHE A 195 -15.15 2.52 -6.31
C PHE A 195 -16.38 1.89 -5.62
N ILE A 196 -17.30 2.69 -5.07
CA ILE A 196 -18.51 2.19 -4.40
C ILE A 196 -19.43 1.47 -5.38
N VAL A 197 -19.71 2.08 -6.54
CA VAL A 197 -20.57 1.50 -7.59
C VAL A 197 -19.98 0.21 -8.15
N ASP A 198 -18.68 0.18 -8.43
CA ASP A 198 -17.98 -1.04 -8.86
C ASP A 198 -18.12 -2.14 -7.82
N ASN A 199 -17.84 -1.89 -6.53
CA ASN A 199 -17.96 -2.93 -5.51
C ASN A 199 -19.39 -3.47 -5.38
N LEU A 200 -20.42 -2.62 -5.54
CA LEU A 200 -21.82 -3.05 -5.53
C LEU A 200 -22.18 -3.89 -6.77
N VAL A 201 -21.73 -3.48 -7.96
CA VAL A 201 -21.91 -4.25 -9.21
C VAL A 201 -21.19 -5.59 -9.11
N GLU A 202 -19.90 -5.59 -8.77
CA GLU A 202 -19.08 -6.80 -8.66
C GLU A 202 -19.59 -7.76 -7.56
N ALA A 203 -20.16 -7.25 -6.47
CA ALA A 203 -20.84 -8.07 -5.45
C ALA A 203 -22.15 -8.68 -5.96
N ALA A 204 -22.93 -7.93 -6.75
CA ALA A 204 -24.17 -8.38 -7.38
C ALA A 204 -23.98 -9.34 -8.58
N ALA A 205 -22.74 -9.67 -8.94
CA ALA A 205 -22.43 -10.56 -10.05
C ALA A 205 -23.13 -11.94 -9.89
N PRO A 206 -23.83 -12.45 -10.93
CA PRO A 206 -24.53 -13.74 -10.89
C PRO A 206 -23.66 -14.94 -10.49
N SER A 207 -22.35 -14.86 -10.74
CA SER A 207 -21.34 -15.84 -10.31
C SER A 207 -21.22 -15.97 -8.79
N ASN A 208 -21.54 -14.93 -8.02
CA ASN A 208 -21.44 -14.91 -6.56
C ASN A 208 -22.67 -15.56 -5.89
N ASN A 209 -23.76 -15.76 -6.64
CA ASN A 209 -24.99 -16.36 -6.12
C ASN A 209 -24.99 -17.88 -6.43
N PRO A 210 -24.98 -18.77 -5.41
CA PRO A 210 -25.00 -20.22 -5.60
C PRO A 210 -26.17 -20.73 -6.45
N PHE A 211 -27.31 -20.03 -6.46
CA PHE A 211 -28.52 -20.37 -7.21
C PHE A 211 -28.53 -19.86 -8.66
N LEU A 212 -27.56 -19.01 -9.03
CA LEU A 212 -27.39 -18.50 -10.40
C LEU A 212 -26.07 -18.95 -11.05
N ASN A 213 -25.14 -19.50 -10.26
CA ASN A 213 -23.85 -19.98 -10.76
C ASN A 213 -23.99 -21.39 -11.37
N PRO A 214 -23.76 -21.56 -12.69
CA PRO A 214 -23.94 -22.85 -13.37
C PRO A 214 -22.98 -23.94 -12.87
N LYS A 215 -21.79 -23.57 -12.39
CA LYS A 215 -20.81 -24.50 -11.81
C LYS A 215 -21.34 -25.12 -10.52
N VAL A 216 -21.95 -24.29 -9.67
CA VAL A 216 -22.55 -24.73 -8.41
C VAL A 216 -23.76 -25.61 -8.68
N ILE A 217 -24.67 -25.17 -9.55
CA ILE A 217 -25.87 -25.94 -9.92
C ILE A 217 -25.49 -27.30 -10.51
N LYS A 218 -24.56 -27.33 -11.48
CA LYS A 218 -24.06 -28.58 -12.07
C LYS A 218 -23.45 -29.49 -11.01
N ARG A 219 -22.53 -28.98 -10.17
CA ARG A 219 -21.89 -29.79 -9.13
C ARG A 219 -22.88 -30.31 -8.07
N THR A 220 -23.94 -29.56 -7.79
CA THR A 220 -25.04 -29.98 -6.90
C THR A 220 -25.83 -31.13 -7.51
N ILE A 221 -26.13 -31.10 -8.81
CA ILE A 221 -26.76 -32.22 -9.52
C ILE A 221 -25.81 -33.42 -9.56
N ASP A 222 -24.58 -33.23 -10.03
CA ASP A 222 -23.55 -34.29 -10.18
C ASP A 222 -23.23 -35.03 -8.87
N THR A 223 -23.44 -34.40 -7.71
CA THR A 223 -23.15 -34.98 -6.38
C THR A 223 -24.40 -35.27 -5.54
N GLY A 224 -25.61 -35.11 -6.09
CA GLY A 224 -26.85 -35.26 -5.32
C GLY A 224 -26.95 -34.33 -4.10
N GLY A 225 -26.32 -33.15 -4.15
CA GLY A 225 -26.22 -32.20 -3.05
C GLY A 225 -25.03 -32.40 -2.10
N GLY A 226 -24.20 -33.44 -2.29
CA GLY A 226 -23.04 -33.72 -1.41
C GLY A 226 -22.03 -32.57 -1.31
N ASN A 227 -21.87 -31.77 -2.36
CA ASN A 227 -21.06 -30.54 -2.35
C ASN A 227 -21.57 -29.49 -1.35
N LEU A 228 -22.89 -29.36 -1.16
CA LEU A 228 -23.48 -28.40 -0.22
C LEU A 228 -23.28 -28.85 1.22
N VAL A 229 -23.39 -30.16 1.48
CA VAL A 229 -23.14 -30.76 2.80
C VAL A 229 -21.67 -30.59 3.21
N GLU A 230 -20.72 -30.94 2.34
CA GLU A 230 -19.29 -30.78 2.63
C GLU A 230 -18.88 -29.30 2.71
N GLY A 231 -19.44 -28.44 1.85
CA GLY A 231 -19.24 -27.00 1.93
C GLY A 231 -19.75 -26.40 3.25
N GLY A 232 -20.93 -26.82 3.71
CA GLY A 232 -21.48 -26.43 5.01
C GLY A 232 -20.62 -26.92 6.18
N ARG A 233 -20.09 -28.16 6.11
CA ARG A 233 -19.18 -28.70 7.12
C ARG A 233 -17.88 -27.90 7.21
N ARG A 234 -17.31 -27.49 6.08
CA ARG A 234 -16.12 -26.61 6.02
C ARG A 234 -16.42 -25.23 6.58
N PHE A 235 -17.54 -24.61 6.17
CA PHE A 235 -17.97 -23.32 6.73
C PHE A 235 -18.11 -23.36 8.26
N VAL A 236 -18.69 -24.44 8.82
CA VAL A 236 -18.75 -24.61 10.27
C VAL A 236 -17.37 -24.77 10.90
N LYS A 237 -16.46 -25.57 10.31
CA LYS A 237 -15.06 -25.70 10.77
C LYS A 237 -14.35 -24.33 10.79
N ASP A 238 -14.40 -23.62 9.68
CA ASP A 238 -13.74 -22.33 9.47
C ASP A 238 -14.20 -21.24 10.46
N PHE A 239 -15.50 -21.23 10.81
CA PHE A 239 -16.07 -20.25 11.75
C PHE A 239 -16.08 -20.71 13.22
N ALA A 240 -15.86 -21.99 13.51
CA ALA A 240 -15.78 -22.49 14.88
C ALA A 240 -14.49 -22.05 15.61
N THR A 241 -13.37 -21.94 14.89
CA THR A 241 -12.06 -21.57 15.44
C THR A 241 -11.63 -20.17 15.01
N ALA A 242 -10.93 -19.44 15.89
CA ALA A 242 -10.26 -18.20 15.48
C ALA A 242 -9.22 -18.52 14.37
N PRO A 243 -9.10 -17.70 13.31
CA PRO A 243 -9.59 -16.33 13.16
C PRO A 243 -11.06 -16.16 12.69
N ARG A 244 -11.84 -17.25 12.54
CA ARG A 244 -13.20 -17.25 11.97
C ARG A 244 -13.26 -16.72 10.53
N VAL A 245 -12.34 -17.19 9.71
CA VAL A 245 -12.24 -16.87 8.28
C VAL A 245 -12.16 -18.16 7.47
N PRO A 246 -12.73 -18.22 6.25
CA PRO A 246 -12.63 -19.39 5.40
C PRO A 246 -11.17 -19.79 5.14
N SER A 247 -10.81 -21.06 5.40
CA SER A 247 -9.44 -21.53 5.15
C SER A 247 -9.30 -22.00 3.70
N MET A 248 -8.39 -21.39 2.95
CA MET A 248 -8.08 -21.82 1.58
C MET A 248 -7.11 -23.02 1.52
N VAL A 249 -6.36 -23.24 2.60
CA VAL A 249 -5.32 -24.28 2.75
C VAL A 249 -5.37 -24.77 4.20
N GLU A 250 -5.08 -26.06 4.46
CA GLU A 250 -4.95 -26.57 5.83
C GLU A 250 -3.66 -26.02 6.48
N ALA A 251 -3.68 -25.74 7.79
CA ALA A 251 -2.61 -24.98 8.45
C ALA A 251 -1.25 -25.68 8.51
N ASP A 252 -1.24 -27.00 8.34
CA ASP A 252 -0.09 -27.91 8.37
C ASP A 252 0.24 -28.49 6.97
N ALA A 253 -0.35 -27.95 5.90
CA ALA A 253 -0.13 -28.43 4.54
C ALA A 253 1.29 -28.16 3.98
N PHE A 254 2.06 -27.26 4.60
CA PHE A 254 3.37 -26.81 4.13
C PHE A 254 4.31 -26.53 5.32
N GLU A 255 5.60 -26.86 5.15
CA GLU A 255 6.69 -26.69 6.11
C GLU A 255 7.81 -25.82 5.52
N VAL A 256 8.03 -24.66 6.16
CA VAL A 256 9.06 -23.67 5.74
C VAL A 256 10.46 -24.26 5.86
N GLY A 257 11.24 -24.17 4.79
CA GLY A 257 12.56 -24.79 4.65
C GLY A 257 12.54 -26.24 4.15
N ARG A 258 11.36 -26.81 3.86
CA ARG A 258 11.19 -28.18 3.36
C ARG A 258 10.37 -28.29 2.08
N ASP A 259 9.26 -27.55 1.97
CA ASP A 259 8.41 -27.52 0.77
C ASP A 259 8.07 -26.10 0.28
N ILE A 260 8.28 -25.09 1.12
CA ILE A 260 8.29 -23.67 0.77
C ILE A 260 9.56 -23.00 1.33
N ALA A 261 10.06 -21.94 0.67
CA ALA A 261 11.33 -21.30 0.99
C ALA A 261 12.53 -22.27 0.92
N VAL A 262 12.60 -23.03 -0.18
CA VAL A 262 13.59 -24.10 -0.40
C VAL A 262 14.72 -23.70 -1.34
N THR A 263 14.74 -22.46 -1.86
CA THR A 263 15.84 -22.02 -2.72
C THR A 263 17.14 -22.00 -1.91
N PRO A 264 18.20 -22.74 -2.31
CA PRO A 264 19.42 -22.84 -1.51
C PRO A 264 20.06 -21.47 -1.22
N GLY A 265 20.41 -21.23 0.04
CA GLY A 265 20.97 -19.96 0.50
C GLY A 265 21.45 -20.05 1.95
N ALA A 266 22.07 -18.97 2.43
CA ALA A 266 22.58 -18.85 3.79
C ALA A 266 22.29 -17.46 4.37
N VAL A 267 22.09 -17.39 5.70
CA VAL A 267 22.04 -16.12 6.42
C VAL A 267 23.46 -15.55 6.55
N VAL A 268 23.70 -14.39 5.94
CA VAL A 268 25.01 -13.72 5.88
C VAL A 268 25.13 -12.52 6.82
N LEU A 269 24.00 -11.94 7.24
CA LEU A 269 23.91 -10.93 8.30
C LEU A 269 22.68 -11.23 9.17
N ARG A 270 22.79 -10.98 10.47
CA ARG A 270 21.66 -11.01 11.41
C ARG A 270 21.74 -9.80 12.33
N THR A 271 20.66 -9.04 12.40
CA THR A 271 20.50 -7.85 13.23
C THR A 271 19.33 -8.07 14.20
N ASP A 272 19.00 -7.06 15.00
CA ASP A 272 17.77 -7.10 15.80
C ASP A 272 16.51 -7.03 14.90
N VAL A 273 16.59 -6.38 13.74
CA VAL A 273 15.42 -6.11 12.86
C VAL A 273 15.22 -7.17 11.78
N PHE A 274 16.30 -7.77 11.25
CA PHE A 274 16.23 -8.70 10.12
C PHE A 274 17.38 -9.71 10.05
N GLU A 275 17.20 -10.72 9.20
CA GLU A 275 18.27 -11.58 8.69
C GLU A 275 18.44 -11.31 7.19
N LEU A 276 19.68 -11.16 6.71
CA LEU A 276 19.99 -11.09 5.29
C LEU A 276 20.30 -12.49 4.78
N ILE A 277 19.52 -12.97 3.82
CA ILE A 277 19.77 -14.24 3.13
C ILE A 277 20.50 -13.93 1.83
N GLN A 278 21.65 -14.55 1.59
CA GLN A 278 22.27 -14.64 0.27
C GLN A 278 21.93 -16.00 -0.33
N TYR A 279 21.34 -16.02 -1.52
CA TYR A 279 21.03 -17.28 -2.21
C TYR A 279 22.23 -17.80 -3.00
N THR A 280 22.39 -19.11 -3.04
CA THR A 280 23.47 -19.79 -3.76
C THR A 280 23.27 -19.63 -5.27
N PRO A 281 24.25 -19.09 -6.01
CA PRO A 281 24.16 -18.96 -7.47
C PRO A 281 23.94 -20.32 -8.14
N GLN A 282 23.00 -20.38 -9.10
CA GLN A 282 22.72 -21.58 -9.90
C GLN A 282 23.28 -21.51 -11.33
N THR A 283 24.16 -20.53 -11.60
CA THR A 283 24.81 -20.30 -12.90
C THR A 283 26.33 -20.13 -12.75
N PRO A 284 27.15 -20.51 -13.76
CA PRO A 284 28.61 -20.32 -13.71
C PRO A 284 29.07 -18.85 -13.73
N LYS A 285 28.18 -17.93 -14.11
CA LYS A 285 28.41 -16.48 -14.13
C LYS A 285 27.13 -15.77 -13.69
N VAL A 286 27.30 -14.65 -13.00
CA VAL A 286 26.24 -13.81 -12.46
C VAL A 286 26.49 -12.34 -12.83
N ARG A 287 25.45 -11.50 -12.77
CA ARG A 287 25.60 -10.04 -12.88
C ARG A 287 26.45 -9.51 -11.71
N SER A 288 27.30 -8.53 -11.99
CA SER A 288 28.20 -7.96 -10.99
C SER A 288 27.42 -7.25 -9.89
N VAL A 289 26.53 -6.33 -10.27
CA VAL A 289 25.62 -5.62 -9.34
C VAL A 289 24.65 -6.61 -8.68
N PRO A 290 24.67 -6.77 -7.34
CA PRO A 290 23.70 -7.59 -6.63
C PRO A 290 22.29 -7.00 -6.67
N MET A 291 21.30 -7.85 -6.42
CA MET A 291 19.91 -7.47 -6.23
C MET A 291 19.52 -7.73 -4.78
N LEU A 292 19.12 -6.68 -4.07
CA LEU A 292 18.55 -6.77 -2.73
C LEU A 292 17.03 -6.73 -2.82
N ILE A 293 16.39 -7.83 -2.44
CA ILE A 293 14.94 -7.92 -2.38
C ILE A 293 14.44 -7.47 -0.99
N VAL A 294 13.55 -6.48 -1.01
CA VAL A 294 12.89 -5.91 0.17
C VAL A 294 11.42 -6.37 0.17
N PRO A 295 11.08 -7.49 0.83
CA PRO A 295 9.72 -8.01 0.86
C PRO A 295 8.82 -7.18 1.79
N PRO A 296 7.48 -7.38 1.74
CA PRO A 296 6.57 -6.77 2.71
C PRO A 296 6.95 -7.08 4.15
N THR A 297 6.70 -6.11 5.04
CA THR A 297 6.78 -6.25 6.50
C THR A 297 5.55 -6.94 7.11
N ILE A 298 4.46 -7.08 6.34
CA ILE A 298 3.17 -7.65 6.80
C ILE A 298 3.16 -9.18 6.66
N ASN A 299 3.67 -9.69 5.53
CA ASN A 299 3.77 -11.12 5.23
C ASN A 299 5.25 -11.54 5.28
N LYS A 300 5.53 -12.82 5.55
CA LYS A 300 6.91 -13.32 5.56
C LYS A 300 7.53 -13.32 4.16
N TYR A 301 8.87 -13.21 4.10
CA TYR A 301 9.63 -13.10 2.85
C TYR A 301 9.34 -14.22 1.85
N TYR A 302 9.02 -15.43 2.30
CA TYR A 302 8.77 -16.59 1.43
C TYR A 302 7.54 -16.45 0.50
N VAL A 303 6.79 -15.35 0.55
CA VAL A 303 5.79 -15.03 -0.48
C VAL A 303 6.40 -14.91 -1.90
N ILE A 304 7.71 -14.64 -2.01
CA ILE A 304 8.47 -14.67 -3.27
C ILE A 304 9.35 -15.92 -3.46
N ASP A 305 9.45 -16.76 -2.42
CA ASP A 305 10.19 -18.02 -2.44
C ASP A 305 9.26 -19.11 -1.91
N LEU A 306 8.26 -19.47 -2.73
CA LEU A 306 7.26 -20.48 -2.41
C LEU A 306 7.85 -21.88 -2.63
N ALA A 307 7.15 -22.75 -3.35
CA ALA A 307 7.66 -24.06 -3.76
C ALA A 307 8.56 -23.95 -5.01
N GLU A 308 9.30 -25.03 -5.30
CA GLU A 308 10.02 -25.24 -6.55
C GLU A 308 9.13 -24.94 -7.77
N GLN A 309 9.70 -24.31 -8.80
CA GLN A 309 9.02 -23.84 -10.02
C GLN A 309 7.92 -22.77 -9.76
N ARG A 310 7.80 -22.29 -8.52
CA ARG A 310 6.90 -21.21 -8.08
C ARG A 310 7.61 -20.15 -7.25
N SER A 311 8.94 -20.16 -7.26
CA SER A 311 9.79 -19.16 -6.60
C SER A 311 10.32 -18.15 -7.61
N LEU A 312 10.14 -16.86 -7.29
CA LEU A 312 10.77 -15.76 -8.02
C LEU A 312 12.27 -15.71 -7.71
N VAL A 313 12.66 -16.06 -6.47
CA VAL A 313 14.07 -16.11 -6.07
C VAL A 313 14.82 -17.18 -6.86
N GLU A 314 14.26 -18.39 -6.97
CA GLU A 314 14.79 -19.49 -7.79
C GLU A 314 15.00 -19.04 -9.24
N TYR A 315 13.97 -18.46 -9.86
CA TYR A 315 14.05 -17.93 -11.21
C TYR A 315 15.16 -16.87 -11.37
N LEU A 316 15.32 -15.97 -10.40
CA LEU A 316 16.35 -14.92 -10.45
C LEU A 316 17.78 -15.50 -10.33
N VAL A 317 18.03 -16.45 -9.42
CA VAL A 317 19.36 -17.09 -9.31
C VAL A 317 19.68 -17.98 -10.52
N GLN A 318 18.68 -18.63 -11.13
CA GLN A 318 18.82 -19.35 -12.39
C GLN A 318 19.01 -18.41 -13.59
N SER A 319 18.50 -17.18 -13.51
CA SER A 319 18.71 -16.10 -14.51
C SER A 319 20.04 -15.34 -14.35
N GLY A 320 20.95 -15.85 -13.51
CA GLY A 320 22.27 -15.27 -13.27
C GLY A 320 22.25 -13.95 -12.51
N GLN A 321 21.26 -13.72 -11.64
CA GLN A 321 21.27 -12.61 -10.69
C GLN A 321 21.95 -13.06 -9.39
N GLN A 322 22.79 -12.20 -8.80
CA GLN A 322 23.17 -12.35 -7.38
C GLN A 322 22.01 -11.81 -6.55
N VAL A 323 21.36 -12.68 -5.76
CA VAL A 323 20.15 -12.35 -5.03
C VAL A 323 20.40 -12.38 -3.53
N PHE A 324 20.06 -11.27 -2.88
CA PHE A 324 19.96 -11.12 -1.44
C PHE A 324 18.50 -10.84 -1.08
N CYS A 325 18.04 -11.26 0.09
CA CYS A 325 16.69 -10.95 0.57
C CYS A 325 16.66 -10.69 2.07
N ILE A 326 15.92 -9.66 2.47
CA ILE A 326 15.65 -9.33 3.86
C ILE A 326 14.56 -10.24 4.42
N SER A 327 14.90 -11.09 5.38
CA SER A 327 13.93 -11.80 6.23
C SER A 327 13.65 -10.97 7.49
N TRP A 328 12.54 -10.24 7.49
CA TRP A 328 12.13 -9.40 8.62
C TRP A 328 11.87 -10.20 9.89
N ARG A 329 12.31 -9.71 11.06
CA ARG A 329 11.87 -10.22 12.35
C ARG A 329 10.36 -10.03 12.48
N ASN A 330 9.66 -11.09 12.93
CA ASN A 330 8.28 -10.96 13.39
C ASN A 330 8.28 -10.19 14.75
N PRO A 331 7.73 -8.98 14.84
CA PRO A 331 7.83 -8.16 16.04
C PRO A 331 7.00 -8.72 17.20
N ASP A 332 7.27 -8.19 18.40
CA ASP A 332 6.52 -8.47 19.62
C ASP A 332 6.49 -7.19 20.47
N VAL A 333 5.93 -7.25 21.68
CA VAL A 333 5.75 -6.08 22.57
C VAL A 333 7.05 -5.30 22.82
N ARG A 334 8.22 -5.94 22.76
CA ARG A 334 9.53 -5.28 22.93
C ARG A 334 9.95 -4.40 21.73
N HIS A 335 9.29 -4.61 20.60
CA HIS A 335 9.58 -3.95 19.32
C HIS A 335 8.50 -2.88 18.99
N ALA A 336 7.67 -2.50 19.97
CA ALA A 336 6.54 -1.59 19.77
C ALA A 336 6.94 -0.16 19.34
N ASP A 337 8.16 0.27 19.66
CA ASP A 337 8.70 1.59 19.30
C ASP A 337 9.34 1.63 17.90
N TRP A 338 9.31 0.53 17.13
CA TRP A 338 9.87 0.49 15.77
C TRP A 338 8.99 1.28 14.78
N GLY A 339 9.57 2.33 14.20
CA GLY A 339 8.95 3.19 13.19
C GLY A 339 9.49 2.93 11.78
N LEU A 340 9.01 3.72 10.80
CA LEU A 340 9.50 3.64 9.41
C LEU A 340 11.02 3.85 9.33
N ASP A 341 11.58 4.77 10.13
CA ASP A 341 13.02 5.01 10.22
C ASP A 341 13.81 3.75 10.59
N THR A 342 13.28 2.91 11.49
CA THR A 342 13.91 1.64 11.89
C THR A 342 14.00 0.67 10.70
N TYR A 343 12.93 0.54 9.91
CA TYR A 343 12.91 -0.31 8.73
C TYR A 343 13.72 0.29 7.56
N GLY A 344 13.75 1.62 7.42
CA GLY A 344 14.56 2.31 6.43
C GLY A 344 16.07 2.14 6.68
N GLN A 345 16.50 2.30 7.93
CA GLN A 345 17.89 2.04 8.33
C GLN A 345 18.27 0.57 8.13
N ALA A 346 17.36 -0.38 8.39
CA ALA A 346 17.60 -1.79 8.12
C ALA A 346 17.80 -2.10 6.61
N ILE A 347 17.15 -1.36 5.70
CA ILE A 347 17.41 -1.48 4.26
C ILE A 347 18.80 -0.93 3.92
N LEU A 348 19.21 0.22 4.47
CA LEU A 348 20.54 0.80 4.26
C LEU A 348 21.66 -0.12 4.79
N GLU A 349 21.44 -0.76 5.95
CA GLU A 349 22.35 -1.76 6.51
C GLU A 349 22.42 -3.02 5.61
N ALA A 350 21.29 -3.48 5.07
CA ALA A 350 21.26 -4.59 4.13
C ALA A 350 21.94 -4.26 2.78
N MET A 351 21.76 -3.04 2.25
CA MET A 351 22.49 -2.56 1.06
C MET A 351 23.99 -2.59 1.30
N LYS A 352 24.43 -2.00 2.41
CA LYS A 352 25.84 -1.99 2.78
C LYS A 352 26.42 -3.40 2.93
N ALA A 353 25.68 -4.35 3.49
CA ALA A 353 26.11 -5.74 3.57
C ALA A 353 26.20 -6.40 2.17
N CYS A 354 25.33 -6.06 1.21
CA CYS A 354 25.44 -6.52 -0.17
C CYS A 354 26.69 -5.94 -0.86
N GLU A 355 26.94 -4.64 -0.70
CA GLU A 355 28.13 -3.93 -1.18
C GLU A 355 29.41 -4.57 -0.63
N ASP A 356 29.50 -4.72 0.69
CA ASP A 356 30.67 -5.27 1.41
C ASP A 356 30.93 -6.76 1.05
N ILE A 357 29.88 -7.58 0.84
CA ILE A 357 30.01 -9.01 0.45
C ILE A 357 30.42 -9.16 -1.02
N THR A 358 29.90 -8.33 -1.93
CA THR A 358 30.14 -8.48 -3.37
C THR A 358 31.31 -7.65 -3.89
N GLY A 359 31.83 -6.70 -3.09
CA GLY A 359 32.84 -5.74 -3.53
C GLY A 359 32.33 -4.85 -4.66
N GLN A 360 31.05 -4.46 -4.61
CA GLN A 360 30.42 -3.56 -5.58
C GLN A 360 29.96 -2.28 -4.89
N ASP A 361 30.19 -1.15 -5.53
CA ASP A 361 29.73 0.16 -5.05
C ASP A 361 28.23 0.42 -5.33
N LYS A 362 27.48 -0.59 -5.79
CA LYS A 362 26.08 -0.48 -6.22
C LYS A 362 25.24 -1.69 -5.83
N THR A 363 23.97 -1.47 -5.48
CA THR A 363 22.97 -2.51 -5.16
C THR A 363 21.63 -2.23 -5.83
N ALA A 364 21.15 -3.13 -6.69
CA ALA A 364 19.83 -3.02 -7.30
C ALA A 364 18.72 -3.37 -6.29
N ILE A 365 17.88 -2.40 -5.93
CA ILE A 365 16.74 -2.61 -5.04
C ILE A 365 15.54 -3.22 -5.77
N PHE A 366 14.96 -4.29 -5.23
CA PHE A 366 13.67 -4.85 -5.65
C PHE A 366 12.68 -4.87 -4.47
N GLY A 367 11.90 -3.79 -4.33
CA GLY A 367 10.93 -3.63 -3.25
C GLY A 367 9.52 -4.11 -3.61
N ILE A 368 8.85 -4.80 -2.67
CA ILE A 368 7.55 -5.47 -2.92
C ILE A 368 6.52 -5.07 -1.87
N CYS A 369 5.33 -4.64 -2.31
CA CYS A 369 4.22 -4.22 -1.45
C CYS A 369 4.70 -3.18 -0.41
N SER A 370 4.51 -3.38 0.91
CA SER A 370 4.99 -2.43 1.92
C SER A 370 6.52 -2.31 1.95
N GLY A 371 7.26 -3.35 1.57
CA GLY A 371 8.71 -3.28 1.38
C GLY A 371 9.10 -2.36 0.22
N GLY A 372 8.25 -2.29 -0.82
CA GLY A 372 8.35 -1.31 -1.91
C GLY A 372 8.14 0.11 -1.41
N THR A 373 7.12 0.35 -0.59
CA THR A 373 6.87 1.68 0.01
C THR A 373 8.05 2.17 0.85
N ILE A 374 8.58 1.32 1.73
CA ILE A 374 9.72 1.69 2.59
C ILE A 374 11.00 1.85 1.75
N ALA A 375 11.23 0.98 0.76
CA ALA A 375 12.36 1.11 -0.16
C ALA A 375 12.29 2.43 -0.97
N SER A 376 11.11 2.85 -1.44
CA SER A 376 10.96 4.15 -2.11
C SER A 376 11.26 5.34 -1.19
N MET A 377 10.92 5.26 0.10
CA MET A 377 11.32 6.28 1.09
C MET A 377 12.84 6.31 1.28
N VAL A 378 13.50 5.15 1.31
CA VAL A 378 14.97 5.05 1.37
C VAL A 378 15.63 5.59 0.11
N MET A 379 15.11 5.31 -1.09
CA MET A 379 15.64 5.89 -2.33
C MET A 379 15.48 7.42 -2.37
N ALA A 380 14.37 7.96 -1.86
CA ALA A 380 14.19 9.41 -1.74
C ALA A 380 15.19 10.02 -0.73
N HIS A 381 15.44 9.35 0.39
CA HIS A 381 16.47 9.74 1.35
C HIS A 381 17.87 9.73 0.73
N LEU A 382 18.25 8.66 0.01
CA LEU A 382 19.53 8.60 -0.71
C LEU A 382 19.65 9.71 -1.76
N ALA A 383 18.58 10.04 -2.48
CA ALA A 383 18.57 11.11 -3.48
C ALA A 383 18.85 12.50 -2.89
N GLU A 384 18.31 12.81 -1.71
CA GLU A 384 18.58 14.07 -0.99
C GLU A 384 20.07 14.25 -0.67
N PHE A 385 20.79 13.15 -0.37
CA PHE A 385 22.23 13.16 -0.11
C PHE A 385 23.11 12.92 -1.35
N GLY A 386 22.51 12.80 -2.54
CA GLY A 386 23.24 12.52 -3.80
C GLY A 386 23.77 11.09 -3.92
N GLU A 387 23.22 10.16 -3.14
CA GLU A 387 23.63 8.76 -3.01
C GLU A 387 22.72 7.78 -3.77
N GLN A 388 21.75 8.26 -4.56
CA GLN A 388 20.78 7.42 -5.29
C GLN A 388 21.37 6.51 -6.38
N ASP A 389 22.63 6.74 -6.75
CA ASP A 389 23.38 5.93 -7.72
C ASP A 389 24.15 4.78 -7.05
N ARG A 390 24.04 4.60 -5.73
CA ARG A 390 24.37 3.37 -5.01
C ARG A 390 23.25 2.34 -5.26
#